data_AF-A0A7X8HG90-F1
#
_entry.id   AF-A0A7X8HG90-F1
#
_cell.length_a   1.000
_cell.length_b   1.000
_cell.length_c   1.000
_cell.angle_alpha   90.00
_cell.angle_beta   90.00
_cell.angle_gamma   90.00
#
_symmetry.space_group_name_H-M   'P 1'
#
loop_
_entity.id
_entity.type
_entity.pdbx_description
1 polymer ?
#
loop_
_entity_poly.entity_id
_entity_poly.type
_entity_poly.pdbx_seq_one_letter_code
_entity_poly.pdbx_strand_id
1 'polypeptide(L)'
;MEFFRVLKELDLNKENIVLTVLSGNNIGDKLIVSDGAKVYTNNDSYDWNSLLELIPFDKKSRLVSYKKEKVYIEFISQNYSVVVCGAGHISMPIIKMCQLLNLPVTVIDDRIKFLNNAISAGADKAICESFEKALSNIKGSKSTFFIIVTRGHRYDQVCLENIINKENAYIGMIGSKVRVKKVLDYLEDKGISREKLDKVYTPIGLNIGAETPAEIAVAIMAEIIEVKNKAKGFGVYSVELFDAILENKYGEIPRALVTIVSRRGSAPREVGTKMLVLKDGTMVGTIGGGCVEADIMQEALLAMDNQVCKLIQVDMTGQEAEDEGMVCGGVVEVFIEPIN
;
A
#
# COMPACT_ATOMS: atom_id res chain seq x y z
N MET A 1 -3.80 23.12 4.96
CA MET A 1 -3.20 22.25 6.02
C MET A 1 -4.08 21.13 6.60
N GLU A 2 -5.31 21.38 7.06
CA GLU A 2 -6.08 20.41 7.86
C GLU A 2 -6.28 19.03 7.22
N PHE A 3 -6.55 18.99 5.92
CA PHE A 3 -6.61 17.76 5.12
C PHE A 3 -5.43 16.81 5.39
N PHE A 4 -4.19 17.34 5.38
CA PHE A 4 -2.98 16.53 5.55
C PHE A 4 -2.80 16.05 7.00
N ARG A 5 -3.29 16.79 7.99
CA ARG A 5 -3.28 16.36 9.40
C ARG A 5 -4.19 15.16 9.59
N VAL A 6 -5.44 15.27 9.14
CA VAL A 6 -6.40 14.15 9.18
C VAL A 6 -5.83 12.94 8.43
N LEU A 7 -5.22 13.18 7.26
CA LEU A 7 -4.60 12.12 6.46
C LEU A 7 -3.44 11.41 7.18
N LYS A 8 -2.56 12.14 7.89
CA LYS A 8 -1.44 11.58 8.68
C LYS A 8 -1.93 10.72 9.85
N GLU A 9 -3.11 11.03 10.39
CA GLU A 9 -3.71 10.35 11.54
C GLU A 9 -4.65 9.20 11.18
N LEU A 10 -4.87 8.92 9.88
CA LEU A 10 -5.73 7.82 9.46
C LEU A 10 -5.20 6.48 9.97
N ASP A 11 -6.12 5.63 10.43
CA ASP A 11 -5.83 4.24 10.70
C ASP A 11 -5.61 3.50 9.37
N LEU A 12 -4.35 3.29 9.00
CA LEU A 12 -3.94 2.63 7.75
C LEU A 12 -4.28 1.12 7.70
N ASN A 13 -4.89 0.57 8.76
CA ASN A 13 -5.53 -0.75 8.73
C ASN A 13 -6.93 -0.72 8.12
N LYS A 14 -7.55 0.46 8.05
CA LYS A 14 -8.86 0.68 7.42
C LYS A 14 -8.72 0.95 5.94
N GLU A 15 -9.83 0.79 5.22
CA GLU A 15 -9.90 1.27 3.85
C GLU A 15 -10.06 2.80 3.86
N ASN A 16 -9.02 3.49 3.40
CA ASN A 16 -8.99 4.95 3.35
C ASN A 16 -9.02 5.40 1.89
N ILE A 17 -9.94 6.30 1.57
CA ILE A 17 -10.18 6.79 0.21
C ILE A 17 -10.20 8.31 0.27
N VAL A 18 -9.43 8.94 -0.61
CA VAL A 18 -9.44 10.39 -0.85
C VAL A 18 -10.09 10.63 -2.20
N LEU A 19 -11.10 11.50 -2.25
CA LEU A 19 -11.66 11.99 -3.50
C LEU A 19 -11.19 13.43 -3.67
N THR A 20 -10.59 13.76 -4.82
CA THR A 20 -10.16 15.12 -5.15
C THR A 20 -10.79 15.56 -6.47
N VAL A 21 -11.48 16.68 -6.48
CA VAL A 21 -12.03 17.28 -7.71
C VAL A 21 -10.89 17.98 -8.46
N LEU A 22 -10.67 17.60 -9.72
CA LEU A 22 -9.52 18.03 -10.51
C LEU A 22 -9.84 19.06 -11.59
N SER A 23 -11.11 19.41 -11.78
CA SER A 23 -11.53 20.37 -12.81
C SER A 23 -12.89 20.96 -12.48
N GLY A 24 -13.20 22.11 -13.08
CA GLY A 24 -14.49 22.78 -12.90
C GLY A 24 -14.43 23.79 -11.76
N ASN A 25 -15.60 24.20 -11.27
CA ASN A 25 -15.69 25.26 -10.27
C ASN A 25 -15.27 24.79 -8.88
N ASN A 26 -15.28 23.48 -8.64
CA ASN A 26 -14.95 22.86 -7.36
C ASN A 26 -13.53 22.29 -7.35
N ILE A 27 -12.65 22.71 -8.27
CA ILE A 27 -11.28 22.20 -8.36
C ILE A 27 -10.53 22.40 -7.04
N GLY A 28 -9.90 21.33 -6.54
CA GLY A 28 -9.22 21.31 -5.24
C GLY A 28 -10.12 20.88 -4.07
N ASP A 29 -11.43 20.71 -4.29
CA ASP A 29 -12.30 20.15 -3.25
C ASP A 29 -11.99 18.68 -2.99
N LYS A 30 -12.05 18.31 -1.70
CA LYS A 30 -11.60 17.05 -1.17
C LYS A 30 -12.56 16.43 -0.18
N LEU A 31 -12.59 15.11 -0.20
CA LEU A 31 -13.27 14.25 0.77
C LEU A 31 -12.30 13.16 1.21
N ILE A 32 -12.26 12.86 2.51
CA ILE A 32 -11.64 11.64 3.02
C ILE A 32 -12.75 10.75 3.59
N VAL A 33 -12.71 9.48 3.21
CA VAL A 33 -13.58 8.41 3.70
C VAL A 33 -12.72 7.32 4.33
N SER A 34 -13.10 6.84 5.51
CA SER A 34 -12.43 5.74 6.20
C SER A 34 -13.47 4.67 6.58
N ASP A 35 -13.32 3.46 6.04
CA ASP A 35 -14.30 2.34 6.12
C ASP A 35 -15.76 2.80 5.90
N GLY A 36 -15.97 3.64 4.88
CA GLY A 36 -17.29 4.16 4.49
C GLY A 36 -17.78 5.38 5.27
N ALA A 37 -17.11 5.78 6.36
CA ALA A 37 -17.45 7.00 7.10
C ALA A 37 -16.70 8.21 6.54
N LYS A 38 -17.41 9.33 6.32
CA LYS A 38 -16.78 10.63 6.00
C LYS A 38 -16.01 11.12 7.22
N VAL A 39 -14.69 11.32 7.07
CA VAL A 39 -13.82 11.82 8.15
C VAL A 39 -13.33 13.24 7.91
N TYR A 40 -13.35 13.73 6.67
CA TYR A 40 -12.97 15.10 6.33
C TYR A 40 -13.63 15.56 5.02
N THR A 41 -13.97 16.84 4.94
CA THR A 41 -14.10 17.58 3.68
C THR A 41 -13.72 19.04 3.87
N ASN A 42 -13.35 19.73 2.79
CA ASN A 42 -13.27 21.19 2.74
C ASN A 42 -14.50 21.83 2.08
N ASN A 43 -15.45 21.05 1.54
CA ASN A 43 -16.68 21.57 0.94
C ASN A 43 -17.88 20.65 1.23
N ASP A 44 -18.64 20.94 2.29
CA ASP A 44 -19.85 20.17 2.62
C ASP A 44 -21.01 20.35 1.62
N SER A 45 -20.97 21.38 0.78
CA SER A 45 -22.02 21.65 -0.21
C SER A 45 -21.89 20.85 -1.51
N TYR A 46 -20.71 20.27 -1.75
CA TYR A 46 -20.48 19.42 -2.90
C TYR A 46 -21.19 18.07 -2.73
N ASP A 47 -21.74 17.54 -3.82
CA ASP A 47 -22.55 16.32 -3.81
C ASP A 47 -21.66 15.07 -3.77
N TRP A 48 -21.05 14.86 -2.60
CA TRP A 48 -20.18 13.73 -2.29
C TRP A 48 -20.91 12.39 -2.30
N ASN A 49 -22.18 12.36 -1.87
CA ASN A 49 -22.93 11.11 -1.75
C ASN A 49 -23.04 10.39 -3.10
N SER A 50 -23.36 11.13 -4.16
CA SER A 50 -23.40 10.56 -5.52
C SER A 50 -22.03 10.12 -6.03
N LEU A 51 -20.94 10.75 -5.56
CA LEU A 51 -19.57 10.35 -5.90
C LEU A 51 -19.12 9.08 -5.18
N LEU A 52 -19.61 8.84 -3.95
CA LEU A 52 -19.32 7.61 -3.21
C LEU A 52 -19.82 6.36 -3.96
N GLU A 53 -20.91 6.50 -4.72
CA GLU A 53 -21.43 5.42 -5.58
C GLU A 53 -20.51 5.09 -6.76
N LEU A 54 -19.59 5.99 -7.12
CA LEU A 54 -18.62 5.80 -8.21
C LEU A 54 -17.29 5.21 -7.73
N ILE A 55 -17.15 4.90 -6.43
CA ILE A 55 -15.96 4.24 -5.89
C ILE A 55 -15.80 2.86 -6.55
N PRO A 56 -14.66 2.57 -7.20
CA PRO A 56 -14.50 1.35 -7.97
C PRO A 56 -14.36 0.12 -7.07
N PHE A 57 -15.15 -0.93 -7.36
CA PHE A 57 -15.14 -2.19 -6.61
C PHE A 57 -13.78 -2.91 -6.61
N ASP A 58 -12.94 -2.69 -7.63
CA ASP A 58 -11.61 -3.29 -7.72
C ASP A 58 -10.55 -2.55 -6.88
N LYS A 59 -10.95 -1.48 -6.19
CA LYS A 59 -10.15 -0.71 -5.24
C LYS A 59 -8.88 -0.10 -5.85
N LYS A 60 -8.94 0.25 -7.15
CA LYS A 60 -7.83 0.91 -7.82
C LYS A 60 -8.09 2.40 -7.98
N SER A 61 -7.10 3.21 -7.58
CA SER A 61 -7.16 4.65 -7.80
C SER A 61 -7.23 4.97 -9.28
N ARG A 62 -8.10 5.92 -9.63
CA ARG A 62 -8.34 6.32 -11.02
C ARG A 62 -9.06 7.66 -11.10
N LEU A 63 -9.00 8.26 -12.29
CA LEU A 63 -9.91 9.32 -12.68
C LEU A 63 -11.29 8.75 -13.02
N VAL A 64 -12.31 9.46 -12.56
CA VAL A 64 -13.71 9.28 -12.97
C VAL A 64 -14.26 10.62 -13.44
N SER A 65 -15.31 10.58 -14.26
CA SER A 65 -16.05 11.78 -14.66
C SER A 65 -17.36 11.87 -13.91
N TYR A 66 -17.65 13.03 -13.34
CA TYR A 66 -18.87 13.29 -12.57
C TYR A 66 -19.38 14.69 -12.88
N LYS A 67 -20.62 14.83 -13.38
CA LYS A 67 -21.25 16.12 -13.74
C LYS A 67 -20.36 17.04 -14.62
N LYS A 68 -19.59 16.45 -15.54
CA LYS A 68 -18.58 17.11 -16.43
C LYS A 68 -17.28 17.56 -15.73
N GLU A 69 -17.11 17.25 -14.46
CA GLU A 69 -15.85 17.42 -13.72
C GLU A 69 -15.07 16.09 -13.72
N LYS A 70 -13.75 16.18 -13.65
CA LYS A 70 -12.85 15.05 -13.39
C LYS A 70 -12.65 14.95 -11.88
N VAL A 71 -12.81 13.77 -11.33
CA VAL A 71 -12.55 13.48 -9.91
C VAL A 71 -11.53 12.33 -9.84
N TYR A 72 -10.48 12.52 -9.06
CA TYR A 72 -9.54 11.47 -8.74
C TYR A 72 -9.97 10.77 -7.47
N ILE A 73 -10.27 9.47 -7.59
CA ILE A 73 -10.52 8.60 -6.45
C ILE A 73 -9.20 7.92 -6.14
N GLU A 74 -8.64 8.21 -4.97
CA GLU A 74 -7.36 7.73 -4.50
C GLU A 74 -7.55 6.80 -3.28
N PHE A 75 -7.25 5.52 -3.44
CA PHE A 75 -7.13 4.61 -2.31
C PHE A 75 -5.78 4.84 -1.64
N ILE A 76 -5.74 5.12 -0.35
CA ILE A 76 -4.49 5.35 0.37
C ILE A 76 -3.83 4.01 0.68
N SER A 77 -2.52 3.93 0.47
CA SER A 77 -1.73 2.72 0.70
C SER A 77 -1.85 2.27 2.14
N GLN A 78 -2.19 1.00 2.32
CA GLN A 78 -2.25 0.39 3.65
C GLN A 78 -0.84 0.06 4.15
N ASN A 79 -0.63 0.21 5.46
CA ASN A 79 0.59 -0.28 6.10
C ASN A 79 0.49 -1.79 6.22
N TYR A 80 1.11 -2.47 5.27
CA TYR A 80 1.19 -3.92 5.32
C TYR A 80 2.19 -4.38 6.38
N SER A 81 1.82 -5.41 7.12
CA SER A 81 2.70 -6.05 8.09
C SER A 81 2.66 -7.57 7.93
N VAL A 82 3.68 -8.24 8.42
CA VAL A 82 3.82 -9.69 8.33
C VAL A 82 3.86 -10.29 9.74
N VAL A 83 3.05 -11.32 9.96
CA VAL A 83 3.09 -12.13 11.18
C VAL A 83 3.55 -13.53 10.82
N VAL A 84 4.73 -13.91 11.27
CA VAL A 84 5.33 -15.23 11.03
C VAL A 84 5.13 -16.12 12.25
N CYS A 85 4.35 -17.19 12.08
CA CYS A 85 4.16 -18.22 13.08
C CYS A 85 5.23 -19.31 12.90
N GLY A 86 6.22 -19.30 13.78
CA GLY A 86 7.36 -20.19 13.79
C GLY A 86 8.64 -19.43 13.47
N ALA A 87 9.68 -19.63 14.28
CA ALA A 87 11.00 -19.02 14.09
C ALA A 87 12.02 -20.06 13.58
N GLY A 88 11.58 -21.01 12.74
CA GLY A 88 12.42 -22.05 12.17
C GLY A 88 13.42 -21.53 11.13
N HIS A 89 14.20 -22.44 10.55
CA HIS A 89 15.23 -22.10 9.56
C HIS A 89 14.66 -21.45 8.27
N ILE A 90 13.41 -21.78 7.89
CA ILE A 90 12.71 -21.15 6.76
C ILE A 90 12.34 -19.70 7.06
N SER A 91 12.04 -19.39 8.32
CA SER A 91 11.62 -18.03 8.72
C SER A 91 12.74 -17.00 8.58
N MET A 92 14.01 -17.42 8.72
CA MET A 92 15.16 -16.52 8.67
C MET A 92 15.29 -15.77 7.33
N PRO A 93 15.30 -16.44 6.16
CA PRO A 93 15.30 -15.73 4.88
C PRO A 93 14.00 -14.95 4.62
N ILE A 94 12.84 -15.41 5.11
CA ILE A 94 11.58 -14.65 5.00
C ILE A 94 11.70 -13.31 5.73
N ILE A 95 12.19 -13.30 6.97
CA ILE A 95 12.39 -12.08 7.77
C ILE A 95 13.32 -11.09 7.03
N LYS A 96 14.45 -11.58 6.51
CA LYS A 96 15.38 -10.75 5.73
C LYS A 96 14.73 -10.13 4.49
N MET A 97 13.93 -10.89 3.77
CA MET A 97 13.20 -10.35 2.61
C MET A 97 12.12 -9.35 3.03
N CYS A 98 11.45 -9.56 4.16
CA CYS A 98 10.50 -8.59 4.71
C CYS A 98 11.19 -7.25 4.99
N GLN A 99 12.39 -7.27 5.59
CA GLN A 99 13.19 -6.05 5.79
C GLN A 99 13.54 -5.35 4.48
N LEU A 100 14.02 -6.10 3.48
CA LEU A 100 14.36 -5.55 2.15
C LEU A 100 13.15 -4.91 1.46
N LEU A 101 11.94 -5.41 1.74
CA LEU A 101 10.69 -4.94 1.16
C LEU A 101 9.98 -3.89 2.04
N ASN A 102 10.61 -3.44 3.14
CA ASN A 102 10.02 -2.55 4.15
C ASN A 102 8.66 -3.05 4.65
N LEU A 103 8.57 -4.34 4.95
CA LEU A 103 7.40 -4.99 5.56
C LEU A 103 7.72 -5.31 7.03
N PRO A 104 7.19 -4.54 8.00
CA PRO A 104 7.41 -4.82 9.41
C PRO A 104 6.96 -6.24 9.77
N VAL A 105 7.83 -7.00 10.43
CA VAL A 105 7.62 -8.42 10.72
C VAL A 105 7.59 -8.71 12.22
N THR A 106 6.49 -9.32 12.66
CA THR A 106 6.35 -9.91 13.99
C THR A 106 6.52 -11.42 13.90
N VAL A 107 7.41 -11.98 14.71
CA VAL A 107 7.69 -13.43 14.74
C VAL A 107 7.24 -14.03 16.07
N ILE A 108 6.56 -15.17 16.01
CA ILE A 108 6.04 -15.90 17.16
C ILE A 108 6.71 -17.28 17.22
N ASP A 109 7.27 -17.66 18.36
CA ASP A 109 7.72 -19.02 18.65
C ASP A 109 7.84 -19.18 20.18
N ASP A 110 7.50 -20.35 20.73
CA ASP A 110 7.60 -20.60 22.17
C ASP A 110 9.04 -20.98 22.61
N ARG A 111 10.00 -21.03 21.68
CA ARG A 111 11.42 -21.32 21.96
C ARG A 111 12.29 -20.08 21.80
N ILE A 112 12.78 -19.56 22.93
CA ILE A 112 13.63 -18.37 22.99
C ILE A 112 14.86 -18.43 22.05
N LYS A 113 15.51 -19.60 21.93
CA LYS A 113 16.68 -19.76 21.05
C LYS A 113 16.36 -19.45 19.58
N PHE A 114 15.17 -19.83 19.12
CA PHE A 114 14.76 -19.60 17.74
C PHE A 114 14.34 -18.14 17.52
N LEU A 115 13.73 -17.51 18.52
CA LEU A 115 13.44 -16.08 18.48
C LEU A 115 14.70 -15.22 18.45
N ASN A 116 15.74 -15.58 19.19
CA ASN A 116 17.02 -14.87 19.11
C ASN A 116 17.56 -14.87 17.68
N ASN A 117 17.45 -15.99 16.97
CA ASN A 117 17.83 -16.06 15.55
C ASN A 117 16.93 -15.16 14.68
N ALA A 118 15.62 -15.11 14.95
CA ALA A 118 14.69 -14.24 14.24
C ALA A 118 15.03 -12.75 14.43
N ILE A 119 15.38 -12.35 15.66
CA ILE A 119 15.87 -11.01 15.97
C ILE A 119 17.16 -10.73 15.21
N SER A 120 18.13 -11.65 15.24
CA SER A 120 19.38 -11.50 14.47
C SER A 120 19.17 -11.48 12.96
N ALA A 121 18.10 -12.09 12.46
CA ALA A 121 17.70 -12.03 11.06
C ALA A 121 16.97 -10.74 10.70
N GLY A 122 16.57 -9.93 11.70
CA GLY A 122 15.97 -8.62 11.49
C GLY A 122 14.49 -8.48 11.83
N ALA A 123 13.94 -9.34 12.70
CA ALA A 123 12.55 -9.20 13.09
C ALA A 123 12.30 -7.93 13.91
N ASP A 124 11.30 -7.12 13.52
CA ASP A 124 10.90 -5.90 14.24
C ASP A 124 10.33 -6.22 15.62
N LYS A 125 9.61 -7.34 15.74
CA LYS A 125 9.05 -7.83 17.00
C LYS A 125 9.17 -9.34 17.11
N ALA A 126 9.54 -9.82 18.29
CA ALA A 126 9.62 -11.24 18.64
C ALA A 126 8.76 -11.53 19.88
N ILE A 127 7.88 -12.53 19.80
CA ILE A 127 6.95 -12.90 20.88
C ILE A 127 7.24 -14.33 21.33
N CYS A 128 7.75 -14.48 22.56
CA CYS A 128 8.09 -15.76 23.18
C CYS A 128 6.92 -16.31 24.00
N GLU A 129 5.87 -16.78 23.32
CA GLU A 129 4.69 -17.37 23.94
C GLU A 129 4.18 -18.56 23.12
N SER A 130 3.19 -19.29 23.64
CA SER A 130 2.46 -20.25 22.80
C SER A 130 1.76 -19.53 21.65
N PHE A 131 1.62 -20.20 20.51
CA PHE A 131 0.97 -19.62 19.33
C PHE A 131 -0.45 -19.11 19.63
N GLU A 132 -1.23 -19.87 20.38
CA GLU A 132 -2.59 -19.49 20.80
C GLU A 132 -2.61 -18.17 21.58
N LYS A 133 -1.75 -18.04 22.60
CA LYS A 133 -1.69 -16.85 23.45
C LYS A 133 -1.16 -15.62 22.70
N ALA A 134 -0.15 -15.80 21.86
CA ALA A 134 0.36 -14.71 21.04
C ALA A 134 -0.69 -14.23 20.03
N LEU A 135 -1.36 -15.17 19.33
CA LEU A 135 -2.37 -14.86 18.32
C LEU A 135 -3.68 -14.34 18.90
N SER A 136 -4.02 -14.63 20.15
CA SER A 136 -5.18 -14.00 20.81
C SER A 136 -4.97 -12.49 21.00
N ASN A 137 -3.71 -12.04 21.13
CA ASN A 137 -3.34 -10.65 21.30
C ASN A 137 -3.07 -9.91 19.97
N ILE A 138 -3.01 -10.63 18.85
CA ILE A 138 -2.82 -10.06 17.50
C ILE A 138 -4.17 -10.05 16.80
N LYS A 139 -4.74 -8.87 16.57
CA LYS A 139 -6.07 -8.75 15.93
C LYS A 139 -6.06 -9.11 14.45
N GLY A 140 -5.01 -8.74 13.72
CA GLY A 140 -5.01 -8.73 12.25
C GLY A 140 -5.75 -7.50 11.69
N SER A 141 -5.63 -7.30 10.38
CA SER A 141 -6.26 -6.24 9.60
C SER A 141 -6.29 -6.63 8.11
N LYS A 142 -7.00 -5.87 7.28
CA LYS A 142 -6.98 -6.01 5.81
C LYS A 142 -5.58 -5.89 5.18
N SER A 143 -4.58 -5.43 5.94
CA SER A 143 -3.18 -5.28 5.54
C SER A 143 -2.21 -6.26 6.23
N THR A 144 -2.72 -7.24 6.99
CA THR A 144 -1.87 -8.22 7.68
C THR A 144 -1.66 -9.48 6.85
N PHE A 145 -0.40 -9.83 6.57
CA PHE A 145 0.00 -11.11 5.98
C PHE A 145 0.34 -12.11 7.10
N PHE A 146 -0.40 -13.21 7.20
CA PHE A 146 -0.05 -14.30 8.12
C PHE A 146 0.71 -15.41 7.39
N ILE A 147 1.88 -15.78 7.91
CA ILE A 147 2.73 -16.86 7.38
C ILE A 147 2.86 -17.94 8.45
N ILE A 148 2.32 -19.13 8.18
CA ILE A 148 2.35 -20.28 9.08
C ILE A 148 3.46 -21.23 8.63
N VAL A 149 4.60 -21.19 9.32
CA VAL A 149 5.81 -21.97 9.07
C VAL A 149 6.31 -22.66 10.35
N THR A 150 5.38 -23.33 11.05
CA THR A 150 5.66 -23.89 12.37
C THR A 150 6.46 -25.20 12.32
N ARG A 151 6.86 -25.69 13.50
CA ARG A 151 7.63 -26.95 13.67
C ARG A 151 6.81 -28.24 13.53
N GLY A 152 5.53 -28.20 13.16
CA GLY A 152 4.76 -29.42 12.92
C GLY A 152 3.24 -29.24 12.86
N HIS A 153 2.57 -30.24 12.29
CA HIS A 153 1.14 -30.24 11.95
C HIS A 153 0.20 -29.73 13.06
N ARG A 154 0.42 -30.15 14.32
CA ARG A 154 -0.38 -29.72 15.46
C ARG A 154 -0.34 -28.20 15.65
N TYR A 155 0.83 -27.59 15.46
CA TYR A 155 0.99 -26.14 15.65
C TYR A 155 0.45 -25.36 14.46
N ASP A 156 0.54 -25.87 13.23
CA ASP A 156 -0.10 -25.21 12.08
C ASP A 156 -1.61 -25.15 12.26
N GLN A 157 -2.22 -26.23 12.76
CA GLN A 157 -3.64 -26.28 13.06
C GLN A 157 -4.01 -25.25 14.13
N VAL A 158 -3.25 -25.16 15.24
CA VAL A 158 -3.47 -24.15 16.28
C VAL A 158 -3.38 -22.73 15.71
N CYS A 159 -2.37 -22.45 14.89
CA CYS A 159 -2.20 -21.15 14.25
C CYS A 159 -3.37 -20.83 13.32
N LEU A 160 -3.72 -21.75 12.41
CA LEU A 160 -4.78 -21.52 11.43
C LEU A 160 -6.15 -21.35 12.10
N GLU A 161 -6.46 -22.17 13.11
CA GLU A 161 -7.70 -22.05 13.90
C GLU A 161 -7.82 -20.66 14.54
N ASN A 162 -6.72 -20.11 15.05
CA ASN A 162 -6.69 -18.78 15.65
C ASN A 162 -6.70 -17.66 14.60
N ILE A 163 -6.25 -17.88 13.37
CA ILE A 163 -6.09 -16.82 12.36
C ILE A 163 -7.28 -16.75 11.39
N ILE A 164 -7.94 -17.87 11.07
CA ILE A 164 -8.90 -17.98 9.96
C ILE A 164 -10.10 -17.03 10.05
N ASN A 165 -10.46 -16.59 11.25
CA ASN A 165 -11.56 -15.65 11.49
C ASN A 165 -11.12 -14.19 11.70
N LYS A 166 -9.81 -13.92 11.67
CA LYS A 166 -9.26 -12.57 11.77
C LYS A 166 -9.28 -11.89 10.42
N GLU A 167 -9.36 -10.56 10.41
CA GLU A 167 -9.09 -9.79 9.19
C GLU A 167 -7.62 -10.00 8.77
N ASN A 168 -7.43 -10.20 7.47
CA ASN A 168 -6.13 -10.48 6.88
C ASN A 168 -6.11 -10.08 5.40
N ALA A 169 -4.92 -9.74 4.89
CA ALA A 169 -4.66 -9.63 3.46
C ALA A 169 -4.41 -11.02 2.83
N TYR A 170 -3.93 -11.96 3.65
CA TYR A 170 -3.38 -13.24 3.21
C TYR A 170 -3.16 -14.17 4.41
N ILE A 171 -3.42 -15.45 4.21
CA ILE A 171 -2.99 -16.52 5.11
C ILE A 171 -2.28 -17.57 4.27
N GLY A 172 -0.99 -17.74 4.51
CA GLY A 172 -0.18 -18.76 3.87
C GLY A 172 0.20 -19.85 4.87
N MET A 173 0.05 -21.12 4.48
CA MET A 173 0.42 -22.24 5.34
C MET A 173 1.35 -23.23 4.63
N ILE A 174 2.50 -23.48 5.26
CA ILE A 174 3.46 -24.47 4.79
C ILE A 174 2.92 -25.90 5.01
N GLY A 175 3.25 -26.78 4.09
CA GLY A 175 2.98 -28.22 4.23
C GLY A 175 2.80 -28.90 2.89
N SER A 176 2.94 -30.23 2.88
CA SER A 176 2.57 -31.03 1.71
C SER A 176 1.05 -31.00 1.50
N LYS A 177 0.59 -31.16 0.26
CA LYS A 177 -0.85 -31.21 -0.08
C LYS A 177 -1.65 -32.16 0.82
N VAL A 178 -1.06 -33.32 1.16
CA VAL A 178 -1.68 -34.32 2.04
C VAL A 178 -1.81 -33.81 3.48
N ARG A 179 -0.76 -33.19 4.03
CA ARG A 179 -0.78 -32.66 5.42
C ARG A 179 -1.75 -31.50 5.53
N VAL A 180 -1.71 -30.60 4.56
CA VAL A 180 -2.58 -29.43 4.48
C VAL A 180 -4.04 -29.86 4.43
N LYS A 181 -4.38 -30.83 3.57
CA LYS A 181 -5.74 -31.35 3.46
C LYS A 181 -6.28 -31.82 4.82
N LYS A 182 -5.50 -32.58 5.59
CA LYS A 182 -5.91 -33.03 6.93
C LYS A 182 -6.21 -31.89 7.90
N VAL A 183 -5.46 -30.79 7.83
CA VAL A 183 -5.69 -29.61 8.67
C VAL A 183 -6.97 -28.89 8.24
N LEU A 184 -7.21 -28.75 6.93
CA LEU A 184 -8.42 -28.13 6.41
C LEU A 184 -9.67 -28.96 6.72
N ASP A 185 -9.64 -30.28 6.49
CA ASP A 185 -10.74 -31.19 6.78
C ASP A 185 -11.11 -31.14 8.28
N TYR A 186 -10.12 -31.11 9.18
CA TYR A 186 -10.36 -30.96 10.62
C TYR A 186 -11.04 -29.63 11.01
N LEU A 187 -10.66 -28.53 10.35
CA LEU A 187 -11.29 -27.22 10.62
C LEU A 187 -12.69 -27.13 10.01
N GLU A 188 -12.92 -27.80 8.89
CA GLU A 188 -14.24 -27.96 8.28
C GLU A 188 -15.17 -28.74 9.19
N ASP A 189 -14.70 -29.84 9.78
CA ASP A 189 -15.45 -30.62 10.80
C ASP A 189 -15.78 -29.80 12.05
N LYS A 190 -14.96 -28.78 12.38
CA LYS A 190 -15.22 -27.81 13.46
C LYS A 190 -16.21 -26.70 13.08
N GLY A 191 -16.72 -26.70 11.85
CA GLY A 191 -17.71 -25.75 11.37
C GLY A 191 -17.13 -24.50 10.69
N ILE A 192 -15.84 -24.47 10.35
CA ILE A 192 -15.29 -23.42 9.49
C ILE A 192 -15.74 -23.65 8.06
N SER A 193 -16.41 -22.67 7.47
CA SER A 193 -16.93 -22.76 6.10
C SER A 193 -15.82 -23.00 5.07
N ARG A 194 -16.09 -23.87 4.09
CA ARG A 194 -15.21 -24.16 2.96
C ARG A 194 -14.72 -22.90 2.22
N GLU A 195 -15.59 -21.91 2.03
CA GLU A 195 -15.24 -20.64 1.39
C GLU A 195 -14.09 -19.88 2.08
N LYS A 196 -14.00 -19.96 3.42
CA LYS A 196 -12.88 -19.36 4.17
C LYS A 196 -11.62 -20.18 4.03
N LEU A 197 -11.74 -21.51 4.09
CA LEU A 197 -10.60 -22.43 3.97
C LEU A 197 -9.96 -22.37 2.58
N ASP A 198 -10.75 -22.21 1.53
CA ASP A 198 -10.27 -22.10 0.15
C ASP A 198 -9.50 -20.78 -0.12
N LYS A 199 -9.61 -19.78 0.76
CA LYS A 199 -8.82 -18.54 0.71
C LYS A 199 -7.42 -18.69 1.34
N VAL A 200 -7.11 -19.83 1.95
CA VAL A 200 -5.78 -20.10 2.53
C VAL A 200 -4.82 -20.54 1.42
N TYR A 201 -3.68 -19.87 1.30
CA TYR A 201 -2.66 -20.17 0.32
C TYR A 201 -1.82 -21.35 0.79
N THR A 202 -2.05 -22.50 0.16
CA THR A 202 -1.44 -23.73 0.60
C THR A 202 -1.31 -24.79 -0.52
N PRO A 203 -0.13 -25.43 -0.70
CA PRO A 203 1.15 -25.08 -0.08
C PRO A 203 1.55 -23.63 -0.35
N ILE A 204 2.08 -22.96 0.66
CA ILE A 204 2.42 -21.54 0.60
C ILE A 204 3.49 -21.25 -0.46
N GLY A 205 3.35 -20.12 -1.17
CA GLY A 205 4.33 -19.62 -2.13
C GLY A 205 4.11 -20.13 -3.56
N LEU A 206 4.61 -19.36 -4.53
CA LEU A 206 4.49 -19.69 -5.95
C LEU A 206 5.19 -21.02 -6.27
N ASN A 207 4.60 -21.79 -7.18
CA ASN A 207 5.19 -23.04 -7.65
C ASN A 207 6.36 -22.79 -8.62
N ILE A 208 7.52 -22.46 -8.07
CA ILE A 208 8.78 -22.17 -8.80
C ILE A 208 9.81 -23.30 -8.69
N GLY A 209 9.43 -24.45 -8.12
CA GLY A 209 10.36 -25.57 -7.88
C GLY A 209 11.38 -25.30 -6.76
N ALA A 210 11.01 -24.51 -5.75
CA ALA A 210 11.89 -24.16 -4.64
C ALA A 210 12.26 -25.38 -3.76
N GLU A 211 13.54 -25.53 -3.45
CA GLU A 211 14.08 -26.62 -2.62
C GLU A 211 14.77 -26.10 -1.35
N THR A 212 15.53 -25.01 -1.47
CA THR A 212 16.27 -24.44 -0.34
C THR A 212 15.41 -23.49 0.51
N PRO A 213 15.73 -23.26 1.80
CA PRO A 213 15.00 -22.29 2.61
C PRO A 213 14.96 -20.88 2.00
N ALA A 214 16.02 -20.48 1.30
CA ALA A 214 16.08 -19.19 0.61
C ALA A 214 15.14 -19.15 -0.59
N GLU A 215 15.12 -20.20 -1.43
CA GLU A 215 14.19 -20.31 -2.56
C GLU A 215 12.74 -20.36 -2.11
N ILE A 216 12.45 -21.10 -1.03
CA ILE A 216 11.11 -21.16 -0.43
C ILE A 216 10.68 -19.76 0.03
N ALA A 217 11.59 -19.01 0.66
CA ALA A 217 11.31 -17.61 1.02
C ALA A 217 11.04 -16.75 -0.22
N VAL A 218 11.81 -16.89 -1.32
CA VAL A 218 11.53 -16.17 -2.58
C VAL A 218 10.14 -16.52 -3.09
N ALA A 219 9.76 -17.80 -3.11
CA ALA A 219 8.45 -18.26 -3.56
C ALA A 219 7.31 -17.64 -2.74
N ILE A 220 7.45 -17.62 -1.41
CA ILE A 220 6.48 -17.03 -0.48
C ILE A 220 6.38 -15.52 -0.68
N MET A 221 7.52 -14.83 -0.73
CA MET A 221 7.51 -13.37 -0.88
C MET A 221 7.03 -12.93 -2.26
N ALA A 222 7.28 -13.70 -3.32
CA ALA A 222 6.72 -13.46 -4.64
C ALA A 222 5.19 -13.59 -4.65
N GLU A 223 4.63 -14.59 -3.96
CA GLU A 223 3.18 -14.74 -3.80
C GLU A 223 2.58 -13.58 -2.98
N ILE A 224 3.23 -13.16 -1.89
CA ILE A 224 2.82 -12.00 -1.09
C ILE A 224 2.84 -10.71 -1.92
N ILE A 225 3.89 -10.49 -2.72
CA ILE A 225 3.97 -9.33 -3.63
C ILE A 225 2.85 -9.39 -4.68
N GLU A 226 2.57 -10.57 -5.24
CA GLU A 226 1.48 -10.75 -6.20
C GLU A 226 0.13 -10.37 -5.56
N VAL A 227 -0.14 -10.85 -4.34
CA VAL A 227 -1.36 -10.52 -3.59
C VAL A 227 -1.42 -9.03 -3.25
N LYS A 228 -0.34 -8.46 -2.72
CA LYS A 228 -0.20 -7.03 -2.41
C LYS A 228 -0.48 -6.15 -3.63
N ASN A 229 0.07 -6.52 -4.79
CA ASN A 229 0.01 -5.72 -6.01
C ASN A 229 -1.22 -6.01 -6.89
N LYS A 230 -1.98 -7.09 -6.62
CA LYS A 230 -3.30 -7.29 -7.26
C LYS A 230 -4.25 -6.13 -6.91
N ALA A 231 -4.09 -5.53 -5.73
CA ALA A 231 -4.63 -4.22 -5.41
C ALA A 231 -3.69 -3.12 -5.99
N LYS A 232 -3.89 -2.73 -7.25
CA LYS A 232 -3.09 -1.70 -7.93
C LYS A 232 -3.56 -0.28 -7.59
N GLY A 233 -2.68 0.70 -7.71
CA GLY A 233 -3.03 2.12 -7.72
C GLY A 233 -3.42 2.61 -6.33
N PHE A 234 -2.50 2.59 -5.37
CA PHE A 234 -2.67 3.28 -4.11
C PHE A 234 -1.90 4.60 -4.13
N GLY A 235 -2.48 5.64 -3.55
CA GLY A 235 -1.78 6.86 -3.19
C GLY A 235 -0.82 6.59 -2.04
N VAL A 236 0.45 6.93 -2.21
CA VAL A 236 1.47 6.82 -1.16
C VAL A 236 1.84 8.23 -0.70
N TYR A 237 1.65 8.50 0.58
CA TYR A 237 2.18 9.66 1.26
C TYR A 237 3.37 9.20 2.09
N SER A 238 4.60 9.56 1.68
CA SER A 238 5.78 9.16 2.43
C SER A 238 5.92 9.98 3.72
N VAL A 239 6.70 9.47 4.67
CA VAL A 239 6.99 10.19 5.92
C VAL A 239 7.67 11.52 5.59
N GLU A 240 8.62 11.51 4.65
CA GLU A 240 9.32 12.72 4.22
C GLU A 240 8.37 13.75 3.60
N LEU A 241 7.35 13.29 2.84
CA LEU A 241 6.33 14.16 2.26
C LEU A 241 5.47 14.79 3.36
N PHE A 242 5.03 14.00 4.34
CA PHE A 242 4.28 14.52 5.49
C PHE A 242 5.10 15.53 6.28
N ASP A 243 6.37 15.24 6.55
CA ASP A 243 7.23 16.15 7.30
C ASP A 243 7.49 17.43 6.51
N ALA A 244 7.69 17.32 5.19
CA ALA A 244 7.85 18.48 4.32
C ALA A 244 6.59 19.33 4.19
N ILE A 245 5.40 18.75 4.32
CA ILE A 245 4.13 19.48 4.26
C ILE A 245 3.77 20.06 5.63
N LEU A 246 3.73 19.22 6.67
CA LEU A 246 3.15 19.52 7.97
C LEU A 246 4.15 20.07 8.98
N GLU A 247 5.42 19.68 8.88
CA GLU A 247 6.44 20.15 9.82
C GLU A 247 7.11 21.41 9.28
N ASN A 248 7.58 22.25 10.20
CA ASN A 248 8.22 23.51 9.85
C ASN A 248 9.66 23.33 9.31
N LYS A 249 9.95 22.17 8.71
CA LYS A 249 11.27 21.78 8.21
C LYS A 249 11.79 22.76 7.15
N TYR A 250 10.89 23.26 6.31
CA TYR A 250 11.20 24.20 5.23
C TYR A 250 10.60 25.59 5.47
N GLY A 251 10.24 25.93 6.73
CA GLY A 251 9.67 27.23 7.05
C GLY A 251 8.34 27.50 6.33
N GLU A 252 8.12 28.77 5.99
CA GLU A 252 6.96 29.26 5.24
C GLU A 252 7.21 29.30 3.72
N ILE A 253 8.18 28.54 3.20
CA ILE A 253 8.43 28.50 1.76
C ILE A 253 7.15 27.99 1.05
N PRO A 254 6.59 28.75 0.09
CA PRO A 254 5.46 28.30 -0.69
C PRO A 254 5.77 26.99 -1.39
N ARG A 255 4.77 26.11 -1.45
CA ARG A 255 4.94 24.76 -1.98
C ARG A 255 3.69 24.31 -2.73
N ALA A 256 3.87 23.42 -3.69
CA ALA A 256 2.77 22.75 -4.37
C ALA A 256 3.01 21.24 -4.40
N LEU A 257 1.93 20.49 -4.20
CA LEU A 257 1.91 19.05 -4.33
C LEU A 257 1.53 18.68 -5.76
N VAL A 258 2.37 17.86 -6.36
CA VAL A 258 2.23 17.32 -7.70
C VAL A 258 1.83 15.85 -7.56
N THR A 259 0.74 15.42 -8.18
CA THR A 259 0.25 14.04 -8.16
C THR A 259 0.01 13.52 -9.57
N ILE A 260 0.59 12.37 -9.95
CA ILE A 260 0.19 11.67 -11.18
C ILE A 260 -1.18 11.05 -10.95
N VAL A 261 -2.19 11.49 -11.71
CA VAL A 261 -3.58 11.02 -11.55
C VAL A 261 -4.02 10.10 -12.69
N SER A 262 -3.29 10.09 -13.80
CA SER A 262 -3.55 9.23 -14.95
C SER A 262 -2.25 8.92 -15.69
N ARG A 263 -2.16 7.73 -16.28
CA ARG A 263 -1.02 7.28 -17.10
C ARG A 263 -1.51 6.44 -18.26
N ARG A 264 -0.95 6.69 -19.44
CA ARG A 264 -1.10 5.87 -20.65
C ARG A 264 0.28 5.58 -21.24
N GLY A 265 0.49 4.36 -21.73
CA GLY A 265 1.78 3.94 -22.28
C GLY A 265 2.90 3.81 -21.24
N SER A 266 4.15 3.85 -21.71
CA SER A 266 5.35 3.59 -20.90
C SER A 266 5.84 4.85 -20.20
N ALA A 267 5.09 5.34 -19.21
CA ALA A 267 5.53 6.46 -18.35
C ALA A 267 6.41 5.99 -17.17
N PRO A 268 7.23 6.87 -16.53
CA PRO A 268 8.25 6.45 -15.57
C PRO A 268 7.73 6.03 -14.20
N ARG A 269 6.57 6.53 -13.76
CA ARG A 269 5.97 6.26 -12.45
C ARG A 269 4.49 5.92 -12.54
N GLU A 270 3.96 5.29 -11.49
CA GLU A 270 2.58 4.84 -11.41
C GLU A 270 1.62 5.96 -10.95
N VAL A 271 0.33 5.79 -11.25
CA VAL A 271 -0.75 6.64 -10.74
C VAL A 271 -0.75 6.64 -9.21
N GLY A 272 -0.90 7.82 -8.60
CA GLY A 272 -0.79 8.05 -7.15
C GLY A 272 0.60 8.50 -6.69
N THR A 273 1.60 8.51 -7.57
CA THR A 273 2.94 9.05 -7.25
C THR A 273 2.86 10.55 -6.98
N LYS A 274 3.56 11.00 -5.94
CA LYS A 274 3.56 12.38 -5.47
C LYS A 274 4.97 12.98 -5.42
N MET A 275 5.04 14.27 -5.67
CA MET A 275 6.25 15.09 -5.52
C MET A 275 5.84 16.44 -4.96
N LEU A 276 6.54 16.92 -3.94
CA LEU A 276 6.39 18.28 -3.43
C LEU A 276 7.43 19.18 -4.09
N VAL A 277 7.00 20.31 -4.63
CA VAL A 277 7.88 21.34 -5.21
C VAL A 277 7.81 22.57 -4.33
N LEU A 278 8.96 23.06 -3.87
CA LEU A 278 9.09 24.31 -3.12
C LEU A 278 9.50 25.45 -4.05
N LYS A 279 9.16 26.69 -3.69
CA LYS A 279 9.46 27.89 -4.49
C LYS A 279 10.96 28.11 -4.71
N ASP A 280 11.81 27.62 -3.81
CA ASP A 280 13.27 27.71 -3.91
C ASP A 280 13.89 26.63 -4.82
N GLY A 281 13.06 25.77 -5.44
CA GLY A 281 13.48 24.67 -6.30
C GLY A 281 13.74 23.36 -5.56
N THR A 282 13.64 23.34 -4.22
CA THR A 282 13.73 22.09 -3.45
C THR A 282 12.59 21.15 -3.82
N MET A 283 12.91 19.85 -3.95
CA MET A 283 11.93 18.80 -4.20
C MET A 283 11.93 17.75 -3.10
N VAL A 284 10.75 17.25 -2.76
CA VAL A 284 10.58 16.08 -1.87
C VAL A 284 9.78 15.02 -2.61
N GLY A 285 10.41 13.87 -2.87
CA GLY A 285 9.90 12.86 -3.80
C GLY A 285 10.25 13.18 -5.25
N THR A 286 9.77 12.34 -6.16
CA THR A 286 9.98 12.47 -7.62
C THR A 286 8.84 11.74 -8.33
N ILE A 287 8.32 12.36 -9.39
CA ILE A 287 7.38 11.72 -10.32
C ILE A 287 8.12 11.07 -11.51
N GLY A 288 9.44 11.17 -11.53
CA GLY A 288 10.34 10.65 -12.56
C GLY A 288 10.25 11.45 -13.86
N GLY A 289 11.20 11.24 -14.77
CA GLY A 289 11.07 11.68 -16.16
C GLY A 289 12.03 12.77 -16.65
N GLY A 290 13.08 13.14 -15.91
CA GLY A 290 14.12 14.04 -16.45
C GLY A 290 13.53 15.39 -16.86
N CYS A 291 13.58 15.72 -18.16
CA CYS A 291 13.09 17.00 -18.71
C CYS A 291 11.62 17.28 -18.38
N VAL A 292 10.78 16.25 -18.30
CA VAL A 292 9.35 16.35 -17.93
C VAL A 292 9.16 16.91 -16.52
N GLU A 293 10.09 16.63 -15.60
CA GLU A 293 10.01 17.18 -14.24
C GLU A 293 10.21 18.70 -14.24
N ALA A 294 11.02 19.25 -15.15
CA ALA A 294 11.26 20.69 -15.23
C ALA A 294 10.01 21.48 -15.67
N ASP A 295 9.28 20.99 -16.68
CA ASP A 295 8.03 21.61 -17.13
C ASP A 295 6.96 21.58 -16.03
N ILE A 296 6.84 20.45 -15.35
CA ILE A 296 5.91 20.28 -14.24
C ILE A 296 6.30 21.18 -13.05
N MET A 297 7.59 21.36 -12.79
CA MET A 297 8.07 22.31 -11.78
C MET A 297 7.68 23.75 -12.15
N GLN A 298 7.83 24.17 -13.41
CA GLN A 298 7.44 25.51 -13.84
C GLN A 298 5.94 25.74 -13.64
N GLU A 299 5.12 24.77 -14.02
CA GLU A 299 3.66 24.80 -13.79
C GLU A 299 3.32 24.82 -12.29
N ALA A 300 4.07 24.10 -11.46
CA ALA A 300 3.93 24.14 -10.01
C ALA A 300 4.26 25.53 -9.43
N LEU A 301 5.33 26.18 -9.90
CA LEU A 301 5.69 27.53 -9.48
C LEU A 301 4.62 28.55 -9.86
N LEU A 302 4.02 28.42 -11.05
CA LEU A 302 2.92 29.28 -11.50
C LEU A 302 1.63 29.04 -10.70
N ALA A 303 1.33 27.78 -10.37
CA ALA A 303 0.19 27.44 -9.52
C ALA A 303 0.33 28.06 -8.13
N MET A 304 1.53 28.03 -7.55
CA MET A 304 1.83 28.71 -6.27
C MET A 304 1.63 30.22 -6.35
N ASP A 305 2.07 30.88 -7.43
CA ASP A 305 1.93 32.34 -7.56
C ASP A 305 0.48 32.77 -7.70
N ASN A 306 -0.31 32.00 -8.46
CA ASN A 306 -1.71 32.31 -8.71
C ASN A 306 -2.65 31.78 -7.62
N GLN A 307 -2.17 30.86 -6.77
CA GLN A 307 -2.98 30.16 -5.77
C GLN A 307 -4.15 29.39 -6.39
N VAL A 308 -3.89 28.74 -7.54
CA VAL A 308 -4.89 27.99 -8.30
C VAL A 308 -4.41 26.57 -8.55
N CYS A 309 -5.27 25.59 -8.26
CA CYS A 309 -5.05 24.20 -8.62
C CYS A 309 -5.15 24.00 -10.14
N LYS A 310 -4.36 23.08 -10.71
CA LYS A 310 -4.36 22.82 -12.16
C LYS A 310 -4.21 21.35 -12.46
N LEU A 311 -4.94 20.87 -13.46
CA LEU A 311 -4.73 19.57 -14.09
C LEU A 311 -4.04 19.80 -15.44
N ILE A 312 -2.84 19.24 -15.61
CA ILE A 312 -2.08 19.32 -16.86
C ILE A 312 -1.88 17.93 -17.45
N GLN A 313 -1.71 17.86 -18.76
CA GLN A 313 -1.32 16.65 -19.47
C GLN A 313 0.10 16.85 -20.01
N VAL A 314 0.96 15.87 -19.78
CA VAL A 314 2.32 15.87 -20.32
C VAL A 314 2.49 14.64 -21.21
N ASP A 315 2.95 14.89 -22.44
CA ASP A 315 3.14 13.88 -23.48
C ASP A 315 4.64 13.69 -23.73
N MET A 316 5.12 12.47 -23.53
CA MET A 316 6.54 12.09 -23.71
C MET A 316 6.76 11.30 -25.01
N THR A 317 5.79 11.29 -25.93
CA THR A 317 5.84 10.53 -27.18
C THR A 317 6.35 11.33 -28.38
N GLY A 318 6.67 12.61 -28.21
CA GLY A 318 7.06 13.53 -29.29
C GLY A 318 8.50 13.39 -29.80
N GLN A 319 8.79 13.99 -30.96
CA GLN A 319 10.13 14.00 -31.60
C GLN A 319 11.23 14.59 -30.70
N GLU A 320 10.90 15.56 -29.84
CA GLU A 320 11.84 16.15 -28.86
C GLU A 320 12.34 15.11 -27.82
N ALA A 321 11.58 14.04 -27.57
CA ALA A 321 11.98 12.97 -26.65
C ALA A 321 13.09 12.08 -27.23
N GLU A 322 13.17 11.93 -28.55
CA GLU A 322 14.27 11.22 -29.23
C GLU A 322 15.56 12.04 -29.19
N ASP A 323 15.47 13.37 -29.38
CA ASP A 323 16.61 14.28 -29.37
C ASP A 323 17.20 14.50 -27.96
N GLU A 324 16.37 14.44 -26.91
CA GLU A 324 16.81 14.54 -25.51
C GLU A 324 17.19 13.19 -24.87
N GLY A 325 17.17 12.08 -25.63
CA GLY A 325 17.58 10.76 -25.16
C GLY A 325 16.63 10.12 -24.14
N MET A 326 15.35 10.52 -24.13
CA MET A 326 14.35 9.98 -23.22
C MET A 326 13.86 8.59 -23.66
N VAL A 327 13.76 7.64 -22.71
CA VAL A 327 13.38 6.23 -22.97
C VAL A 327 11.88 5.97 -22.74
N CYS A 328 11.15 6.91 -22.15
CA CYS A 328 9.76 6.72 -21.71
C CYS A 328 8.75 7.33 -22.70
N GLY A 329 8.09 6.51 -23.52
CA GLY A 329 7.07 6.96 -24.50
C GLY A 329 5.63 6.91 -23.97
N GLY A 330 5.33 7.61 -22.87
CA GLY A 330 3.99 7.62 -22.25
C GLY A 330 3.35 9.01 -22.17
N VAL A 331 2.07 9.04 -21.83
CA VAL A 331 1.32 10.27 -21.51
C VAL A 331 0.86 10.20 -20.06
N VAL A 332 1.04 11.28 -19.30
CA VAL A 332 0.56 11.39 -17.92
C VAL A 332 -0.35 12.60 -17.76
N GLU A 333 -1.37 12.48 -16.91
CA GLU A 333 -2.07 13.65 -16.38
C GLU A 333 -1.62 13.87 -14.93
N VAL A 334 -1.30 15.13 -14.62
CA VAL A 334 -0.69 15.53 -13.36
C VAL A 334 -1.55 16.63 -12.75
N PHE A 335 -1.97 16.42 -11.51
CA PHE A 335 -2.66 17.42 -10.72
C PHE A 335 -1.67 18.17 -9.83
N ILE A 336 -1.73 19.50 -9.89
CA ILE A 336 -0.88 20.42 -9.16
C ILE A 336 -1.76 21.22 -8.21
N GLU A 337 -1.44 21.15 -6.93
CA GLU A 337 -2.17 21.78 -5.84
C GLU A 337 -1.23 22.64 -4.99
N PRO A 338 -1.38 23.98 -4.99
CA PRO A 338 -0.71 24.84 -4.02
C PRO A 338 -1.13 24.46 -2.59
N ILE A 339 -0.15 24.32 -1.68
CA ILE A 339 -0.41 24.01 -0.27
C ILE A 339 -0.14 25.26 0.56
N ASN A 340 -1.17 25.68 1.28
CA ASN A 340 -1.11 26.73 2.30
C ASN A 340 -1.58 26.24 3.68
#